data_AF-A0A5E4M8Y7-F1
#
_entry.id   AF-A0A5E4M8Y7-F1
#
_cell.length_a   1.000
_cell.length_b   1.000
_cell.length_c   1.000
_cell.angle_alpha   90.00
_cell.angle_beta   90.00
_cell.angle_gamma   90.00
#
_symmetry.space_group_name_H-M   'P 1'
#
loop_
_entity.id
_entity.type
_entity.pdbx_description
1 polymer ?
#
loop_
_entity_poly.entity_id
_entity_poly.type
_entity_poly.pdbx_seq_one_letter_code
_entity_poly.pdbx_strand_id
1 'polypeptide(L)' 'MTDSPLCSCGAEQIMQHIIEECPNIKFNGGVTRLHKAEEDAVTWIYVCEDAFI' A
#
# COMPACT_ATOMS: atom_id res chain seq x y z
N MET A 1 -16.18 -3.65 1.93
CA MET A 1 -15.21 -3.51 3.03
C MET A 1 -15.32 -4.72 3.93
N THR A 2 -14.55 -5.76 3.64
CA THR A 2 -14.31 -6.84 4.61
C THR A 2 -13.40 -6.29 5.69
N ASP A 3 -13.86 -6.22 6.94
CA ASP A 3 -13.04 -5.93 8.14
C ASP A 3 -12.04 -7.07 8.44
N SER A 4 -11.37 -7.55 7.39
CA SER A 4 -10.31 -8.52 7.52
C SER A 4 -9.06 -7.78 7.98
N PRO A 5 -8.41 -8.20 9.08
CA PRO A 5 -7.12 -7.65 9.47
C PRO A 5 -6.00 -8.05 8.48
N LEU A 6 -6.33 -8.85 7.46
CA LEU A 6 -5.40 -9.36 6.47
C LEU A 6 -5.50 -8.58 5.17
N CYS A 7 -4.34 -8.33 4.57
CA CYS A 7 -4.16 -7.83 3.21
C CYS A 7 -4.70 -8.87 2.22
N SER A 8 -5.02 -8.44 0.99
CA SER A 8 -5.41 -9.34 -0.10
C SER A 8 -4.35 -10.40 -0.43
N CYS A 9 -3.08 -10.19 -0.03
CA CYS A 9 -2.03 -11.21 -0.14
C CYS A 9 -1.98 -12.23 1.02
N GLY A 10 -2.80 -12.05 2.06
CA GLY A 10 -2.89 -12.93 3.24
C GLY A 10 -2.02 -12.53 4.44
N ALA A 11 -1.18 -11.50 4.33
CA ALA A 11 -0.38 -10.96 5.45
C ALA A 11 -1.18 -9.97 6.29
N GLU A 12 -0.72 -9.64 7.50
CA GLU A 12 -1.34 -8.58 8.31
C GLU A 12 -1.29 -7.22 7.62
N GLN A 13 -2.38 -6.46 7.68
CA GLN A 13 -2.45 -5.09 7.16
C GLN A 13 -1.76 -4.10 8.08
N ILE A 14 -0.44 -4.21 8.16
CA ILE A 14 0.38 -3.17 8.76
C ILE A 14 0.93 -2.26 7.66
N MET A 15 1.09 -0.98 7.97
CA MET A 15 1.52 0.04 7.01
C MET A 15 2.86 -0.30 6.34
N GLN A 16 3.79 -0.87 7.10
CA GLN A 16 5.07 -1.37 6.58
C GLN A 16 4.87 -2.46 5.52
N HIS A 17 3.99 -3.43 5.77
CA HIS A 17 3.71 -4.48 4.81
C HIS A 17 3.17 -3.88 3.52
N ILE A 18 2.13 -3.05 3.61
CA ILE A 18 1.45 -2.47 2.45
C ILE A 18 2.42 -1.66 1.57
N ILE A 19 3.29 -0.86 2.21
CA ILE A 19 4.17 0.07 1.49
C ILE A 19 5.45 -0.61 0.99
N GLU A 20 6.03 -1.53 1.76
CA GLU A 20 7.41 -2.02 1.50
C GLU A 20 7.48 -3.49 1.12
N GLU A 21 6.55 -4.31 1.62
CA GLU A 21 6.67 -5.78 1.54
C GLU A 21 5.63 -6.41 0.62
N CYS A 22 4.49 -5.76 0.42
CA CYS A 22 3.34 -6.35 -0.23
C CYS A 22 3.66 -6.70 -1.68
N PRO A 23 3.58 -7.99 -2.08
CA PRO A 23 3.92 -8.39 -3.43
C PRO A 23 2.97 -7.80 -4.49
N ASN A 24 1.74 -7.45 -4.08
CA ASN A 24 0.69 -6.99 -4.98
C ASN A 24 0.72 -5.47 -5.18
N ILE A 25 0.99 -4.72 -4.11
CA ILE A 25 0.75 -3.28 -4.09
C ILE A 25 1.89 -2.47 -3.48
N LYS A 26 3.05 -3.04 -3.15
CA LYS A 26 4.16 -2.25 -2.58
C LYS A 26 4.50 -1.02 -3.42
N PHE A 27 4.93 0.05 -2.74
CA PHE A 27 5.41 1.25 -3.37
C PHE A 27 6.93 1.21 -3.54
N ASN A 28 7.40 1.23 -4.80
CA ASN A 28 8.83 1.31 -5.10
C ASN A 28 9.36 2.71 -4.77
N GLY A 29 9.79 2.88 -3.53
CA GLY A 29 10.15 4.17 -2.95
C GLY A 29 10.00 4.21 -1.44
N GLY A 30 9.29 3.23 -0.88
CA GLY A 30 9.12 3.06 0.56
C GLY A 30 8.39 4.24 1.21
N VAL A 31 8.39 4.23 2.54
CA VAL A 31 7.70 5.27 3.32
C VAL A 31 8.32 6.66 3.08
N THR A 32 9.62 6.75 2.79
CA THR A 32 10.31 8.04 2.60
C THR A 32 9.78 8.84 1.41
N ARG A 33 9.55 8.20 0.26
CA ARG A 33 9.00 8.88 -0.92
C ARG A 33 7.51 9.14 -0.77
N LEU A 34 6.81 8.25 -0.07
CA LEU A 34 5.42 8.48 0.33
C LEU A 34 5.29 9.74 1.19
N HIS A 35 6.18 9.93 2.17
CA HIS A 35 6.19 11.09 3.06
C HIS A 35 6.42 12.41 2.32
N LYS A 36 7.14 12.38 1.19
CA LYS A 36 7.37 13.56 0.36
C LYS A 36 6.19 13.88 -0.57
N ALA A 37 5.18 13.01 -0.64
CA ALA A 37 4.04 13.13 -1.55
C ALA A 37 4.47 13.44 -3.00
N GLU A 38 5.51 12.76 -3.48
CA GLU A 38 5.94 12.83 -4.87
C GLU A 38 4.79 12.34 -5.80
N GLU A 39 4.76 12.79 -7.06
CA GLU A 39 3.65 12.49 -8.00
C GLU A 39 3.36 10.99 -8.14
N ASP A 40 4.40 10.16 -8.08
CA ASP A 40 4.27 8.70 -8.13
C ASP A 40 3.70 8.11 -6.84
N ALA A 41 3.99 8.70 -5.67
CA ALA A 41 3.38 8.32 -4.41
C ALA A 41 1.88 8.65 -4.38
N VAL A 42 1.50 9.83 -4.88
CA VAL A 42 0.08 10.23 -4.98
C VAL A 42 -0.66 9.30 -5.93
N THR A 43 -0.09 9.02 -7.11
CA THR A 43 -0.66 8.08 -8.08
C THR A 43 -0.79 6.68 -7.48
N TRP A 44 0.21 6.24 -6.72
CA TRP A 44 0.18 4.95 -6.05
C TRP A 44 -0.93 4.86 -5.00
N ILE A 45 -1.16 5.90 -4.19
CA ILE A 45 -2.26 5.94 -3.20
C ILE A 45 -3.61 5.72 -3.89
N TYR A 46 -3.86 6.42 -5.00
CA TYR A 46 -5.12 6.25 -5.75
C TYR A 46 -5.30 4.82 -6.28
N VAL A 47 -4.24 4.21 -6.81
CA VAL A 47 -4.28 2.81 -7.28
C VAL A 47 -4.42 1.82 -6.12
N CYS A 48 -3.85 2.14 -4.97
CA CYS A 48 -3.87 1.31 -3.77
C CYS A 48 -5.29 1.23 -3.18
N GLU A 49 -6.06 2.34 -3.17
CA GLU A 49 -7.44 2.35 -2.71
C GLU A 49 -8.35 1.41 -3.50
N ASP A 50 -8.18 1.32 -4.82
CA ASP A 50 -8.95 0.39 -5.68
C ASP A 50 -8.56 -1.09 -5.46
N ALA A 51 -7.34 -1.36 -4.98
CA ALA A 51 -6.87 -2.74 -4.73
C ALA A 51 -7.34 -3.32 -3.38
N PHE A 52 -7.97 -2.50 -2.53
CA PHE A 52 -8.56 -2.90 -1.24
C PHE A 52 -10.08 -3.12 -1.31
N ILE A 53 -10.74 -2.89 -2.45
CA ILE A 53 -12.20 -3.09 -2.66
C ILE A 53 -12.53 -4.48 -3.21
#